data_AF-A0A7C2UUU9-F1
#
_entry.id   AF-A0A7C2UUU9-F1
#
_cell.length_a   1.000
_cell.length_b   1.000
_cell.length_c   1.000
_cell.angle_alpha   90.00
_cell.angle_beta   90.00
_cell.angle_gamma   90.00
#
_symmetry.space_group_name_H-M   'P 1'
#
loop_
_entity.id
_entity.type
_entity.pdbx_description
1 polymer ?
#
loop_
_entity_poly.entity_id
_entity_poly.type
_entity_poly.pdbx_seq_one_letter_code
_entity_poly.pdbx_strand_id
1 'polypeptide(L)'
;MPSTASVGELRSMGEEALRALTMHGRLVTEPVFKTLNNDLAGTVSRLKSFYVNFSERYRRGVVTFGEGLRDYLNINGVENLARYLTLTASILSSIEVVRVVKFYEAIDSVRDYMIQFMNNPTKDNGVKLAEAFVNNYPEAQFKHVNEAVKNYALSLRAVARRGGLAKELAVIRDYFNLENFIRGFMVPYSTGHRNKSVRIMIRWIAHESGAPLALKVMLRGQNRLYIPIGDMYTASAVIRSGAFLVLIDDDRVKSLYVNLTSRGNVELSYDEARVLAIKTIKRSSDPIAAEKGAYDVGFNCSLNRCVECPIGDYCSRFTSFTISLS
;
A
#
# COMPACT_ATOMS: atom_id res chain seq x y z
N MET A 1 8.98 -35.92 -8.71
CA MET A 1 9.39 -36.00 -10.12
C MET A 1 9.78 -34.60 -10.56
N PRO A 2 10.99 -34.35 -11.10
CA PRO A 2 11.31 -33.03 -11.62
C PRO A 2 10.37 -32.77 -12.80
N SER A 3 9.66 -31.64 -12.78
CA SER A 3 8.65 -31.37 -13.81
C SER A 3 9.33 -31.18 -15.16
N THR A 4 8.80 -31.85 -16.18
CA THR A 4 9.22 -31.78 -17.59
C THR A 4 8.80 -30.48 -18.28
N ALA A 5 8.28 -29.51 -17.52
CA ALA A 5 7.81 -28.24 -18.08
C ALA A 5 8.98 -27.46 -18.70
N SER A 6 8.80 -27.08 -19.95
CA SER A 6 9.67 -26.15 -20.65
C SER A 6 9.71 -24.78 -19.95
N VAL A 7 10.76 -24.01 -20.21
CA VAL A 7 10.88 -22.62 -19.71
C VAL A 7 9.66 -21.78 -20.12
N GLY A 8 9.10 -22.02 -21.31
CA GLY A 8 7.90 -21.34 -21.79
C GLY A 8 6.66 -21.64 -20.94
N GLU A 9 6.43 -22.91 -20.62
CA GLU A 9 5.31 -23.33 -19.76
C GLU A 9 5.45 -22.77 -18.34
N LEU A 10 6.64 -22.83 -17.75
CA LEU A 10 6.92 -22.26 -16.44
C LEU A 10 6.66 -20.75 -16.40
N ARG A 11 7.08 -20.02 -17.45
CA ARG A 11 6.82 -18.57 -17.54
C ARG A 11 5.31 -18.30 -17.62
N SER A 12 4.58 -19.03 -18.45
CA SER A 12 3.12 -18.89 -18.59
C SER A 12 2.42 -19.12 -17.24
N MET A 13 2.81 -20.16 -16.50
CA MET A 13 2.30 -20.42 -15.15
C MET A 13 2.56 -19.25 -14.19
N GLY A 14 3.75 -18.66 -14.24
CA GLY A 14 4.09 -17.48 -13.43
C GLY A 14 3.28 -16.24 -13.81
N GLU A 15 3.05 -16.01 -15.10
CA GLU A 15 2.23 -14.90 -15.61
C GLU A 15 0.76 -15.03 -15.20
N GLU A 16 0.21 -16.24 -15.24
CA GLU A 16 -1.14 -16.54 -14.77
C GLU A 16 -1.29 -16.29 -13.27
N ALA A 17 -0.37 -16.80 -12.45
CA ALA A 17 -0.36 -16.58 -11.00
C ALA A 17 -0.26 -15.09 -10.66
N LEU A 18 0.62 -14.35 -11.35
CA LEU A 18 0.76 -12.91 -11.18
C LEU A 18 -0.51 -12.16 -11.61
N ARG A 19 -1.17 -12.59 -12.69
CA ARG A 19 -2.46 -12.03 -13.12
C ARG A 19 -3.54 -12.28 -12.07
N ALA A 20 -3.63 -13.48 -11.50
CA ALA A 20 -4.57 -13.82 -10.45
C ALA A 20 -4.39 -12.92 -9.20
N LEU A 21 -3.14 -12.76 -8.76
CA LEU A 21 -2.79 -11.82 -7.68
C LEU A 21 -3.21 -10.37 -8.00
N THR A 22 -2.96 -9.93 -9.23
CA THR A 22 -3.31 -8.58 -9.69
C THR A 22 -4.83 -8.37 -9.69
N MET A 23 -5.60 -9.32 -10.21
CA MET A 23 -7.07 -9.25 -10.25
C MET A 23 -7.65 -9.23 -8.83
N HIS A 24 -7.18 -10.10 -7.94
CA HIS A 24 -7.59 -10.12 -6.54
C HIS A 24 -7.32 -8.79 -5.85
N GLY A 25 -6.11 -8.23 -6.00
CA GLY A 25 -5.72 -6.98 -5.34
C GLY A 25 -6.49 -5.73 -5.79
N ARG A 26 -7.18 -5.78 -6.94
CA ARG A 26 -8.15 -4.73 -7.33
C ARG A 26 -9.39 -4.72 -6.45
N LEU A 27 -9.79 -5.89 -5.93
CA LEU A 27 -10.96 -6.07 -5.06
C LEU A 27 -10.63 -5.83 -3.58
N VAL A 28 -9.38 -6.06 -3.18
CA VAL A 28 -8.94 -5.89 -1.79
C VAL A 28 -9.11 -4.45 -1.33
N THR A 29 -9.82 -4.25 -0.23
CA THR A 29 -9.91 -2.96 0.45
C THR A 29 -8.79 -2.83 1.48
N GLU A 30 -8.00 -1.76 1.37
CA GLU A 30 -6.94 -1.48 2.36
C GLU A 30 -7.54 -1.28 3.75
N PRO A 31 -6.91 -1.81 4.81
CA PRO A 31 -7.47 -1.74 6.16
C PRO A 31 -7.74 -0.31 6.66
N VAL A 32 -6.95 0.69 6.23
CA VAL A 32 -7.17 2.10 6.58
C VAL A 32 -8.56 2.61 6.19
N PHE A 33 -9.17 2.06 5.13
CA PHE A 33 -10.49 2.51 4.70
C PHE A 33 -11.60 1.95 5.59
N LYS A 34 -11.32 0.91 6.38
CA LYS A 34 -12.27 0.33 7.36
C LYS A 34 -12.34 1.15 8.64
N THR A 35 -11.36 2.02 8.90
CA THR A 35 -11.32 2.89 10.09
C THR A 35 -11.96 4.26 9.83
N LEU A 36 -12.48 4.50 8.62
CA LEU A 36 -13.14 5.76 8.28
C LEU A 36 -14.54 5.83 8.89
N ASN A 37 -14.94 7.01 9.35
CA ASN A 37 -16.35 7.26 9.65
C ASN A 37 -17.19 7.29 8.36
N ASN A 38 -18.52 7.25 8.49
CA ASN A 38 -19.45 7.21 7.35
C ASN A 38 -19.24 8.36 6.36
N ASP A 39 -18.92 9.56 6.85
CA ASP A 39 -18.69 10.74 6.00
C ASP A 39 -17.43 10.61 5.13
N LEU A 40 -16.31 10.17 5.70
CA LEU A 40 -15.07 9.96 4.97
C LEU A 40 -15.15 8.73 4.08
N ALA A 41 -15.83 7.66 4.50
CA ALA A 41 -16.10 6.50 3.66
C ALA A 41 -16.95 6.89 2.43
N GLY A 42 -18.00 7.70 2.63
CA GLY A 42 -18.78 8.29 1.53
C GLY A 42 -17.95 9.18 0.61
N THR A 43 -16.98 9.90 1.16
CA THR A 43 -16.02 10.71 0.38
C THR A 43 -15.16 9.85 -0.54
N VAL A 44 -14.66 8.70 -0.07
CA VAL A 44 -13.90 7.74 -0.91
C VAL A 44 -14.74 7.28 -2.10
N SER A 45 -16.00 6.91 -1.88
CA SER A 45 -16.91 6.47 -2.95
C SER A 45 -17.17 7.56 -3.99
N ARG A 46 -17.36 8.82 -3.54
CA ARG A 46 -17.50 9.98 -4.43
C ARG A 46 -16.23 10.22 -5.25
N LEU A 47 -15.05 10.11 -4.64
CA LEU A 47 -13.77 10.28 -5.33
C LEU A 47 -13.51 9.20 -6.39
N LYS A 48 -13.83 7.94 -6.09
CA LYS A 48 -13.74 6.84 -7.07
C LYS A 48 -14.62 7.12 -8.28
N SER A 49 -15.88 7.47 -8.04
CA SER A 49 -16.85 7.78 -9.11
C SER A 49 -16.41 8.98 -9.95
N PHE A 50 -15.95 10.04 -9.27
CA PHE A 50 -15.37 11.22 -9.92
C PHE A 50 -14.17 10.83 -10.80
N TYR A 51 -13.19 10.09 -10.27
CA TYR A 51 -11.96 9.77 -11.00
C TYR A 51 -12.23 8.95 -12.25
N VAL A 52 -13.14 7.96 -12.19
CA VAL A 52 -13.52 7.16 -13.37
C VAL A 52 -14.07 8.07 -14.47
N ASN A 53 -15.06 8.91 -14.15
CA ASN A 53 -15.67 9.82 -15.13
C ASN A 53 -14.66 10.87 -15.65
N PHE A 54 -13.92 11.51 -14.75
CA PHE A 54 -12.95 12.54 -15.08
C PHE A 54 -11.83 11.99 -15.96
N SER A 55 -11.24 10.85 -15.60
CA SER A 55 -10.13 10.26 -16.35
C SER A 55 -10.51 9.89 -17.79
N GLU A 56 -11.73 9.40 -18.01
CA GLU A 56 -12.26 9.10 -19.34
C GLU A 56 -12.44 10.38 -20.18
N ARG A 57 -13.13 11.37 -19.63
CA ARG A 57 -13.37 12.66 -20.32
C ARG A 57 -12.05 13.40 -20.61
N TYR A 58 -11.11 13.36 -19.66
CA TYR A 58 -9.78 13.96 -19.81
C TYR A 58 -9.00 13.30 -20.95
N ARG A 59 -8.98 11.96 -21.02
CA ARG A 59 -8.31 11.23 -22.12
C ARG A 59 -8.92 11.52 -23.49
N ARG A 60 -10.23 11.79 -23.55
CA ARG A 60 -10.95 12.18 -24.77
C ARG A 60 -10.80 13.67 -25.12
N GLY A 61 -10.08 14.46 -24.32
CA GLY A 61 -9.93 15.90 -24.53
C GLY A 61 -11.21 16.72 -24.27
N VAL A 62 -12.21 16.13 -23.63
CA VAL A 62 -13.52 16.76 -23.35
C VAL A 62 -13.45 17.73 -22.17
N VAL A 63 -12.50 17.52 -21.26
CA VAL A 63 -12.25 18.39 -20.10
C VAL A 63 -10.76 18.61 -19.92
N THR A 64 -10.39 19.80 -19.46
CA THR A 64 -9.04 20.13 -19.05
C THR A 64 -8.73 19.58 -17.66
N PHE A 65 -7.45 19.48 -17.32
CA PHE A 65 -7.06 19.14 -15.95
C PHE A 65 -7.51 20.21 -14.94
N GLY A 66 -7.54 21.48 -15.34
CA GLY A 66 -7.95 22.59 -14.47
C GLY A 66 -9.41 22.50 -14.05
N GLU A 67 -10.30 22.15 -14.99
CA GLU A 67 -11.72 21.91 -14.71
C GLU A 67 -11.89 20.71 -13.78
N GLY A 68 -11.26 19.59 -14.08
CA GLY A 68 -11.32 18.41 -13.22
C GLY A 68 -10.75 18.64 -11.82
N LEU A 69 -9.66 19.42 -11.70
CA LEU A 69 -9.12 19.78 -10.39
C LEU A 69 -10.13 20.60 -9.57
N ARG A 70 -10.85 21.53 -10.21
CA ARG A 70 -11.87 22.33 -9.53
C ARG A 70 -13.01 21.45 -9.03
N ASP A 71 -13.51 20.55 -9.87
CA ASP A 71 -14.58 19.61 -9.51
C ASP A 71 -14.14 18.66 -8.38
N TYR A 72 -12.91 18.15 -8.45
CA TYR A 72 -12.30 17.33 -7.40
C TYR A 72 -12.25 18.06 -6.05
N LEU A 73 -11.81 19.33 -6.04
CA LEU A 73 -11.70 20.11 -4.81
C LEU A 73 -13.07 20.48 -4.22
N ASN A 74 -14.13 20.44 -5.04
CA ASN A 74 -15.51 20.65 -4.58
C ASN A 74 -16.17 19.37 -4.00
N ILE A 75 -15.50 18.21 -4.06
CA ILE A 75 -16.01 16.99 -3.44
C ILE A 75 -15.99 17.16 -1.92
N ASN A 76 -17.18 17.14 -1.31
CA ASN A 76 -17.32 17.26 0.13
C ASN A 76 -16.49 16.19 0.86
N GLY A 77 -15.64 16.62 1.78
CA GLY A 77 -14.77 15.79 2.61
C GLY A 77 -13.38 15.49 2.02
N VAL A 78 -13.05 15.91 0.79
CA VAL A 78 -11.78 15.54 0.13
C VAL A 78 -10.53 15.98 0.92
N GLU A 79 -10.54 17.20 1.45
CA GLU A 79 -9.45 17.73 2.28
C GLU A 79 -9.32 16.95 3.59
N ASN A 80 -10.44 16.64 4.25
CA ASN A 80 -10.45 15.89 5.51
C ASN A 80 -9.98 14.45 5.31
N LEU A 81 -10.34 13.81 4.19
CA LEU A 81 -9.84 12.48 3.84
C LEU A 81 -8.33 12.52 3.59
N ALA A 82 -7.83 13.50 2.83
CA ALA A 82 -6.40 13.67 2.60
C ALA A 82 -5.64 13.86 3.92
N ARG A 83 -6.20 14.66 4.84
CA ARG A 83 -5.65 14.88 6.18
C ARG A 83 -5.63 13.60 7.02
N TYR A 84 -6.71 12.83 7.00
CA TYR A 84 -6.85 11.59 7.76
C TYR A 84 -5.82 10.57 7.32
N LEU A 85 -5.77 10.26 6.01
CA LEU A 85 -4.83 9.28 5.46
C LEU A 85 -3.38 9.69 5.72
N THR A 86 -3.06 10.98 5.59
CA THR A 86 -1.70 11.48 5.84
C THR A 86 -1.34 11.43 7.32
N LEU A 87 -2.28 11.70 8.23
CA LEU A 87 -2.06 11.58 9.67
C LEU A 87 -1.86 10.11 10.08
N THR A 88 -2.70 9.20 9.59
CA THR A 88 -2.54 7.76 9.81
C THR A 88 -1.19 7.27 9.31
N ALA A 89 -0.75 7.68 8.11
CA ALA A 89 0.57 7.33 7.58
C ALA A 89 1.72 7.93 8.42
N SER A 90 1.54 9.13 8.97
CA SER A 90 2.52 9.77 9.86
C SER A 90 2.68 8.98 11.17
N ILE A 91 1.58 8.59 11.82
CA ILE A 91 1.60 7.75 13.03
C ILE A 91 2.17 6.36 12.71
N LEU A 92 1.79 5.75 11.58
CA LEU A 92 2.34 4.48 11.14
C LEU A 92 3.87 4.54 11.01
N SER A 93 4.40 5.65 10.50
CA SER A 93 5.85 5.85 10.31
C SER A 93 6.65 5.94 11.61
N SER A 94 6.00 6.20 12.75
CA SER A 94 6.67 6.31 14.05
C SER A 94 6.77 4.98 14.81
N ILE A 95 6.24 3.89 14.26
CA ILE A 95 6.20 2.58 14.91
C ILE A 95 7.22 1.64 14.24
N GLU A 96 8.13 1.10 15.05
CA GLU A 96 9.21 0.23 14.59
C GLU A 96 8.68 -1.13 14.11
N VAL A 97 7.90 -1.80 14.95
CA VAL A 97 7.28 -3.09 14.63
C VAL A 97 5.76 -2.95 14.62
N VAL A 98 5.18 -2.92 13.42
CA VAL A 98 3.75 -2.74 13.22
C VAL A 98 3.03 -4.09 13.20
N ARG A 99 2.18 -4.31 14.21
CA ARG A 99 1.16 -5.37 14.19
C ARG A 99 -0.07 -4.82 13.49
N VAL A 100 -0.19 -5.14 12.20
CA VAL A 100 -1.13 -4.46 11.27
C VAL A 100 -2.56 -4.41 11.80
N VAL A 101 -3.11 -5.53 12.27
CA VAL A 101 -4.48 -5.59 12.81
C VAL A 101 -4.64 -4.65 14.01
N LYS A 102 -3.79 -4.80 15.03
CA LYS A 102 -3.79 -3.95 16.23
C LYS A 102 -3.62 -2.46 15.90
N PHE A 103 -2.79 -2.13 14.91
CA PHE A 103 -2.57 -0.74 14.52
C PHE A 103 -3.86 -0.10 14.03
N TYR A 104 -4.61 -0.77 13.15
CA TYR A 104 -5.85 -0.22 12.63
C TYR A 104 -6.99 -0.25 13.65
N GLU A 105 -7.02 -1.22 14.56
CA GLU A 105 -7.92 -1.21 15.72
C GLU A 105 -7.65 0.02 16.60
N ALA A 106 -6.38 0.32 16.90
CA ALA A 106 -6.02 1.50 17.67
C ALA A 106 -6.38 2.81 16.95
N ILE A 107 -6.19 2.88 15.63
CA ILE A 107 -6.61 4.02 14.80
C ILE A 107 -8.13 4.22 14.86
N ASP A 108 -8.92 3.14 14.80
CA ASP A 108 -10.37 3.21 14.90
C ASP A 108 -10.81 3.72 16.28
N SER A 109 -10.20 3.20 17.36
CA SER A 109 -10.47 3.62 18.74
C SER A 109 -10.18 5.09 19.02
N VAL A 110 -9.24 5.71 18.28
CA VAL A 110 -8.89 7.14 18.44
C VAL A 110 -9.39 8.03 17.30
N ARG A 111 -10.28 7.52 16.45
CA ARG A 111 -10.78 8.21 15.26
C ARG A 111 -11.32 9.60 15.55
N ASP A 112 -12.08 9.76 16.63
CA ASP A 112 -12.68 11.06 16.97
C ASP A 112 -11.62 12.07 17.43
N TYR A 113 -10.60 11.61 18.17
CA TYR A 113 -9.43 12.43 18.51
C TYR A 113 -8.63 12.83 17.27
N MET A 114 -8.48 11.94 16.29
CA MET A 114 -7.86 12.28 15.01
C MET A 114 -8.65 13.39 14.30
N ILE A 115 -9.97 13.27 14.23
CA ILE A 115 -10.84 14.29 13.61
C ILE A 115 -10.72 15.63 14.34
N GLN A 116 -10.80 15.63 15.68
CA GLN A 116 -10.63 16.83 16.49
C GLN A 116 -9.28 17.51 16.22
N PHE A 117 -8.19 16.72 16.18
CA PHE A 117 -6.85 17.23 15.94
C PHE A 117 -6.67 17.77 14.51
N MET A 118 -7.20 17.09 13.48
CA MET A 118 -7.14 17.56 12.09
C MET A 118 -7.85 18.90 11.87
N ASN A 119 -8.93 19.13 12.62
CA ASN A 119 -9.69 20.37 12.57
C ASN A 119 -9.04 21.48 13.40
N ASN A 120 -8.34 21.13 14.48
CA ASN A 120 -7.65 22.07 15.35
C ASN A 120 -6.28 21.53 15.82
N PRO A 121 -5.22 21.63 14.98
CA PRO A 121 -3.91 21.02 15.23
C PRO A 121 -3.05 21.87 16.19
N THR A 122 -3.53 21.99 17.44
CA THR A 122 -2.79 22.60 18.55
C THR A 122 -1.89 21.56 19.23
N LYS A 123 -0.90 22.05 19.99
CA LYS A 123 0.01 21.20 20.75
C LYS A 123 -0.76 20.29 21.72
N ASP A 124 -1.73 20.83 22.43
CA ASP A 124 -2.48 20.10 23.46
C ASP A 124 -3.35 19.00 22.86
N ASN A 125 -4.05 19.28 21.74
CA ASN A 125 -4.81 18.25 21.03
C ASN A 125 -3.88 17.16 20.46
N GLY A 126 -2.70 17.55 19.99
CA GLY A 126 -1.70 16.59 19.50
C GLY A 126 -1.17 15.66 20.59
N VAL A 127 -0.91 16.19 21.79
CA VAL A 127 -0.52 15.39 22.97
C VAL A 127 -1.63 14.41 23.34
N LYS A 128 -2.87 14.87 23.46
CA LYS A 128 -4.03 14.01 23.76
C LYS A 128 -4.21 12.88 22.75
N LEU A 129 -4.06 13.19 21.45
CA LEU A 129 -4.12 12.16 20.39
C LEU A 129 -3.01 11.12 20.58
N ALA A 130 -1.78 11.56 20.85
CA ALA A 130 -0.66 10.65 21.04
C ALA A 130 -0.83 9.77 22.29
N GLU A 131 -1.30 10.33 23.41
CA GLU A 131 -1.63 9.59 24.63
C GLU A 131 -2.73 8.55 24.37
N ALA A 132 -3.84 8.98 23.77
CA ALA A 132 -4.95 8.09 23.43
C ALA A 132 -4.50 6.96 22.50
N PHE A 133 -3.68 7.25 21.50
CA PHE A 133 -3.17 6.24 20.58
C PHE A 133 -2.28 5.22 21.29
N VAL A 134 -1.31 5.66 22.10
CA VAL A 134 -0.41 4.76 22.84
C VAL A 134 -1.17 3.91 23.86
N ASN A 135 -2.23 4.45 24.47
CA ASN A 135 -3.09 3.65 25.36
C ASN A 135 -3.79 2.49 24.63
N ASN A 136 -4.10 2.66 23.34
CA ASN A 136 -4.70 1.62 22.50
C ASN A 136 -3.67 0.76 21.73
N TYR A 137 -2.41 1.20 21.67
CA TYR A 137 -1.29 0.47 21.08
C TYR A 137 -0.04 0.60 21.98
N PRO A 138 0.02 -0.14 23.11
CA PRO A 138 1.06 0.04 24.13
C PRO A 138 2.48 -0.27 23.64
N GLU A 139 2.63 -1.02 22.55
CA GLU A 139 3.92 -1.29 21.92
C GLU A 139 4.53 -0.04 21.24
N ALA A 140 3.76 1.02 21.02
CA ALA A 140 4.26 2.28 20.48
C ALA A 140 4.83 3.18 21.59
N GLN A 141 5.93 3.86 21.29
CA GLN A 141 6.52 4.82 22.21
C GLN A 141 5.84 6.19 22.08
N PHE A 142 5.30 6.69 23.20
CA PHE A 142 4.64 8.00 23.24
C PHE A 142 5.49 9.12 22.62
N LYS A 143 6.79 9.16 22.92
CA LYS A 143 7.72 10.16 22.38
C LYS A 143 7.67 10.20 20.84
N HIS A 144 7.76 9.04 20.19
CA HIS A 144 7.80 8.94 18.73
C HIS A 144 6.45 9.29 18.08
N VAL A 145 5.35 8.82 18.65
CA VAL A 145 4.00 9.13 18.17
C VAL A 145 3.72 10.63 18.31
N ASN A 146 4.01 11.21 19.47
CA ASN A 146 3.84 12.64 19.73
C ASN A 146 4.67 13.50 18.77
N GLU A 147 5.88 13.06 18.44
CA GLU A 147 6.73 13.76 17.47
C GLU A 147 6.19 13.66 16.04
N ALA A 148 5.66 12.51 15.63
CA ALA A 148 4.98 12.35 14.34
C ALA A 148 3.74 13.26 14.24
N VAL A 149 2.90 13.30 15.28
CA VAL A 149 1.72 14.17 15.34
C VAL A 149 2.12 15.65 15.29
N LYS A 150 3.18 16.06 16.01
CA LYS A 150 3.73 17.43 15.94
C LYS A 150 4.26 17.77 14.56
N ASN A 151 5.06 16.87 13.96
CA ASN A 151 5.60 17.07 12.61
C ASN A 151 4.47 17.20 11.59
N TYR A 152 3.45 16.35 11.69
CA TYR A 152 2.24 16.45 10.87
C TYR A 152 1.58 17.83 11.00
N ALA A 153 1.38 18.36 12.21
CA ALA A 153 0.78 19.68 12.40
C ALA A 153 1.61 20.79 11.75
N LEU A 154 2.94 20.73 11.85
CA LEU A 154 3.83 21.69 11.21
C LEU A 154 3.75 21.61 9.68
N SER A 155 3.80 20.40 9.12
CA SER A 155 3.69 20.17 7.67
C SER A 155 2.32 20.57 7.12
N LEU A 156 1.25 20.34 7.87
CA LEU A 156 -0.10 20.76 7.51
C LEU A 156 -0.22 22.29 7.41
N ARG A 157 0.41 23.04 8.33
CA ARG A 157 0.45 24.52 8.26
C ARG A 157 1.18 25.01 7.01
N ALA A 158 2.26 24.34 6.62
CA ALA A 158 3.00 24.69 5.40
C ALA A 158 2.15 24.49 4.14
N VAL A 159 1.35 23.42 4.11
CA VAL A 159 0.48 23.07 2.98
C VAL A 159 -0.81 23.89 2.93
N ALA A 160 -1.36 24.30 4.08
CA ALA A 160 -2.54 25.16 4.14
C ALA A 160 -2.36 26.46 3.34
N ARG A 161 -1.14 27.03 3.35
CA ARG A 161 -0.78 28.24 2.59
C ARG A 161 -0.75 28.05 1.07
N ARG A 162 -0.74 26.81 0.58
CA ARG A 162 -0.64 26.47 -0.86
C ARG A 162 -1.96 26.02 -1.48
N GLY A 163 -3.04 26.06 -0.69
CA GLY A 163 -4.39 25.71 -1.12
C GLY A 163 -4.85 24.33 -0.67
N GLY A 164 -4.26 23.78 0.39
CA GLY A 164 -4.73 22.56 1.05
C GLY A 164 -4.06 21.29 0.57
N LEU A 165 -4.18 20.24 1.39
CA LEU A 165 -3.50 18.96 1.17
C LEU A 165 -4.08 18.20 -0.01
N ALA A 166 -5.40 18.23 -0.20
CA ALA A 166 -6.05 17.61 -1.34
C ALA A 166 -5.53 18.18 -2.67
N LYS A 167 -5.36 19.51 -2.75
CA LYS A 167 -4.83 20.19 -3.94
C LYS A 167 -3.38 19.82 -4.20
N GLU A 168 -2.51 19.91 -3.19
CA GLU A 168 -1.09 19.58 -3.33
C GLU A 168 -0.91 18.14 -3.83
N LEU A 169 -1.63 17.17 -3.26
CA LEU A 169 -1.59 15.78 -3.71
C LEU A 169 -2.03 15.62 -5.17
N ALA A 170 -3.14 16.27 -5.56
CA ALA A 170 -3.71 16.14 -6.89
C ALA A 170 -2.82 16.65 -8.01
N VAL A 171 -2.01 17.68 -7.75
CA VAL A 171 -1.18 18.36 -8.78
C VAL A 171 0.23 17.79 -8.92
N ILE A 172 0.69 16.94 -8.00
CA ILE A 172 1.98 16.27 -8.11
C ILE A 172 2.01 15.37 -9.35
N ARG A 173 3.04 15.52 -10.17
CA ARG A 173 3.07 14.95 -11.53
C ARG A 173 3.71 13.57 -11.63
N ASP A 174 4.64 13.26 -10.74
CA ASP A 174 5.46 12.07 -10.82
C ASP A 174 5.60 11.43 -9.44
N TYR A 175 5.95 10.14 -9.48
CA TYR A 175 6.00 9.30 -8.29
C TYR A 175 7.10 9.72 -7.31
N PHE A 176 8.24 10.19 -7.82
CA PHE A 176 9.37 10.64 -6.99
C PHE A 176 9.00 11.88 -6.17
N ASN A 177 8.38 12.88 -6.81
CA ASN A 177 7.88 14.05 -6.13
C ASN A 177 6.75 13.72 -5.14
N LEU A 178 5.92 12.72 -5.45
CA LEU A 178 4.89 12.25 -4.52
C LEU A 178 5.50 11.61 -3.28
N GLU A 179 6.49 10.74 -3.45
CA GLU A 179 7.24 10.14 -2.34
C GLU A 179 7.87 11.22 -1.46
N ASN A 180 8.55 12.21 -2.06
CA ASN A 180 9.20 13.29 -1.33
C ASN A 180 8.20 14.18 -0.58
N PHE A 181 7.05 14.46 -1.19
CA PHE A 181 5.98 15.21 -0.55
C PHE A 181 5.44 14.47 0.69
N ILE A 182 5.11 13.19 0.54
CA ILE A 182 4.61 12.35 1.65
C ILE A 182 5.65 12.25 2.77
N ARG A 183 6.93 12.09 2.41
CA ARG A 183 8.05 12.08 3.37
C ARG A 183 8.08 13.32 4.25
N GLY A 184 7.64 14.48 3.76
CA GLY A 184 7.56 15.72 4.55
C GLY A 184 6.61 15.63 5.75
N PHE A 185 5.68 14.68 5.76
CA PHE A 185 4.76 14.46 6.89
C PHE A 185 5.24 13.42 7.89
N MET A 186 6.36 12.76 7.61
CA MET A 186 6.89 11.67 8.42
C MET A 186 8.15 12.09 9.16
N VAL A 187 8.32 11.57 10.38
CA VAL A 187 9.55 11.74 11.16
C VAL A 187 10.73 11.05 10.45
N PRO A 188 11.95 11.59 10.58
CA PRO A 188 13.13 11.06 9.87
C PRO A 188 13.67 9.74 10.47
N TYR A 189 13.10 9.23 11.56
CA TYR A 189 13.55 8.00 12.22
C TYR A 189 13.45 6.79 11.29
N SER A 190 14.47 5.94 11.31
CA SER A 190 14.60 4.69 10.54
C SER A 190 14.07 4.78 9.10
N THR A 191 15.00 5.00 8.16
CA THR A 191 14.69 5.12 6.72
C THR A 191 13.80 3.99 6.20
N GLY A 192 13.93 2.77 6.75
CA GLY A 192 13.12 1.60 6.41
C GLY A 192 11.62 1.76 6.69
N HIS A 193 11.23 2.14 7.93
CA HIS A 193 9.81 2.26 8.32
C HIS A 193 9.14 3.44 7.64
N ARG A 194 9.88 4.54 7.51
CA ARG A 194 9.45 5.70 6.72
C ARG A 194 9.19 5.30 5.26
N ASN A 195 10.12 4.58 4.63
CA ASN A 195 9.94 4.09 3.26
C ASN A 195 8.71 3.20 3.10
N LYS A 196 8.49 2.28 4.04
CA LYS A 196 7.31 1.40 4.05
C LYS A 196 6.02 2.22 4.16
N SER A 197 5.96 3.17 5.08
CA SER A 197 4.78 4.03 5.29
C SER A 197 4.47 4.90 4.08
N VAL A 198 5.50 5.45 3.43
CA VAL A 198 5.35 6.18 2.15
C VAL A 198 4.70 5.27 1.11
N ARG A 199 5.23 4.06 0.91
CA ARG A 199 4.73 3.13 -0.11
C ARG A 199 3.30 2.67 0.18
N ILE A 200 2.96 2.44 1.45
CA ILE A 200 1.59 2.12 1.89
C ILE A 200 0.67 3.30 1.57
N MET A 201 1.06 4.52 1.94
CA MET A 201 0.26 5.70 1.65
C MET A 201 0.04 5.88 0.15
N ILE A 202 1.05 5.62 -0.69
CA ILE A 202 0.85 5.74 -2.13
C ILE A 202 -0.13 4.70 -2.67
N ARG A 203 -0.16 3.47 -2.14
CA ARG A 203 -1.24 2.50 -2.46
C ARG A 203 -2.61 3.05 -2.11
N TRP A 204 -2.73 3.78 -1.00
CA TRP A 204 -3.99 4.41 -0.61
C TRP A 204 -4.40 5.52 -1.57
N ILE A 205 -3.46 6.33 -2.06
CA ILE A 205 -3.81 7.60 -2.70
C ILE A 205 -3.59 7.69 -4.22
N ALA A 206 -2.78 6.81 -4.80
CA ALA A 206 -2.38 6.84 -6.21
C ALA A 206 -2.84 5.61 -6.99
N HIS A 207 -3.99 5.03 -6.59
CA HIS A 207 -4.59 3.89 -7.26
C HIS A 207 -6.12 3.93 -7.17
N GLU A 208 -6.82 3.46 -8.21
CA GLU A 208 -8.28 3.55 -8.33
C GLU A 208 -9.04 2.68 -7.30
N SER A 209 -8.43 1.59 -6.85
CA SER A 209 -8.99 0.75 -5.78
C SER A 209 -8.86 1.40 -4.38
N GLY A 210 -8.02 2.42 -4.22
CA GLY A 210 -7.88 3.23 -3.01
C GLY A 210 -8.75 4.50 -3.03
N ALA A 211 -8.22 5.62 -2.56
CA ALA A 211 -8.80 6.95 -2.69
C ALA A 211 -8.03 7.75 -3.75
N PRO A 212 -8.60 8.08 -4.93
CA PRO A 212 -7.90 8.79 -6.00
C PRO A 212 -7.54 10.26 -5.67
N LEU A 213 -6.55 10.49 -4.80
CA LEU A 213 -6.12 11.83 -4.39
C LEU A 213 -4.91 12.33 -5.21
N ALA A 214 -4.07 11.43 -5.73
CA ALA A 214 -2.90 11.78 -6.54
C ALA A 214 -3.24 11.86 -8.04
N LEU A 215 -4.20 12.72 -8.42
CA LEU A 215 -4.81 12.75 -9.75
C LEU A 215 -3.81 12.77 -10.91
N LYS A 216 -2.84 13.69 -10.93
CA LYS A 216 -1.87 13.76 -12.06
C LYS A 216 -0.96 12.55 -12.13
N VAL A 217 -0.51 12.00 -11.00
CA VAL A 217 0.28 10.76 -10.96
C VAL A 217 -0.51 9.63 -11.64
N MET A 218 -1.78 9.49 -11.29
CA MET A 218 -2.65 8.44 -11.84
C MET A 218 -2.96 8.65 -13.32
N LEU A 219 -3.32 9.87 -13.74
CA LEU A 219 -3.59 10.20 -15.14
C LEU A 219 -2.39 9.96 -16.07
N ARG A 220 -1.17 10.12 -15.55
CA ARG A 220 0.09 9.87 -16.28
C ARG A 220 0.54 8.42 -16.28
N GLY A 221 -0.25 7.49 -15.71
CA GLY A 221 0.09 6.06 -15.65
C GLY A 221 1.36 5.77 -14.86
N GLN A 222 1.68 6.61 -13.87
CA GLN A 222 2.91 6.47 -13.07
C GLN A 222 2.85 5.28 -12.10
N ASN A 223 1.71 4.61 -11.96
CA ASN A 223 1.55 3.41 -11.13
C ASN A 223 2.52 2.28 -11.53
N ARG A 224 2.94 2.21 -12.80
CA ARG A 224 3.96 1.25 -13.27
C ARG A 224 5.36 1.49 -12.67
N LEU A 225 5.64 2.70 -12.19
CA LEU A 225 6.90 3.04 -11.54
C LEU A 225 6.90 2.71 -10.05
N TYR A 226 5.77 2.24 -9.51
CA TYR A 226 5.68 1.85 -8.11
C TYR A 226 6.77 0.84 -7.76
N ILE A 227 7.43 1.07 -6.62
CA ILE A 227 8.36 0.13 -6.01
C ILE A 227 7.62 -0.60 -4.89
N PRO A 228 7.27 -1.89 -5.07
CA PRO A 228 6.62 -2.69 -4.04
C PRO A 228 7.43 -2.69 -2.73
N ILE A 229 6.75 -2.77 -1.61
CA ILE A 229 7.32 -2.97 -0.27
C ILE A 229 8.04 -4.32 -0.21
N GLY A 230 7.39 -5.38 -0.71
CA GLY A 230 7.87 -6.76 -0.70
C GLY A 230 7.99 -7.34 0.71
N ASP A 231 6.98 -7.14 1.56
CA ASP A 231 7.01 -7.68 2.92
C ASP A 231 6.91 -9.21 2.96
N MET A 232 7.07 -9.80 4.15
CA MET A 232 7.14 -11.25 4.30
C MET A 232 5.88 -11.96 3.79
N TYR A 233 4.69 -11.37 3.98
CA TYR A 233 3.44 -11.91 3.46
C TYR A 233 3.40 -11.87 1.93
N THR A 234 3.75 -10.72 1.36
CA THR A 234 3.86 -10.51 -0.09
C THR A 234 4.85 -11.49 -0.72
N ALA A 235 6.04 -11.63 -0.13
CA ALA A 235 7.08 -12.53 -0.61
C ALA A 235 6.67 -13.99 -0.52
N SER A 236 6.05 -14.38 0.61
CA SER A 236 5.50 -15.72 0.78
C SER A 236 4.45 -16.04 -0.28
N ALA A 237 3.49 -15.14 -0.54
CA ALA A 237 2.47 -15.35 -1.57
C ALA A 237 3.05 -15.45 -2.98
N VAL A 238 4.05 -14.63 -3.32
CA VAL A 238 4.72 -14.69 -4.63
C VAL A 238 5.43 -16.03 -4.85
N ILE A 239 6.11 -16.54 -3.83
CA ILE A 239 6.80 -17.83 -3.92
C ILE A 239 5.78 -18.97 -3.96
N ARG A 240 4.83 -18.99 -3.02
CA ARG A 240 3.78 -20.03 -2.92
C ARG A 240 2.96 -20.19 -4.18
N SER A 241 2.56 -19.06 -4.77
CA SER A 241 1.76 -19.03 -6.00
C SER A 241 2.51 -19.45 -7.25
N GLY A 242 3.86 -19.49 -7.20
CA GLY A 242 4.68 -19.67 -8.39
C GLY A 242 4.77 -18.43 -9.28
N ALA A 243 4.23 -17.28 -8.86
CA ALA A 243 4.30 -16.04 -9.65
C ALA A 243 5.74 -15.65 -10.00
N PHE A 244 6.71 -16.00 -9.15
CA PHE A 244 8.14 -15.75 -9.39
C PHE A 244 8.70 -16.40 -10.66
N LEU A 245 8.02 -17.42 -11.19
CA LEU A 245 8.38 -18.09 -12.45
C LEU A 245 8.27 -17.17 -13.68
N VAL A 246 7.61 -16.01 -13.58
CA VAL A 246 7.68 -14.99 -14.64
C VAL A 246 9.12 -14.51 -14.89
N LEU A 247 10.02 -14.75 -13.93
CA LEU A 247 11.44 -14.43 -13.99
C LEU A 247 12.31 -15.66 -14.27
N ILE A 248 11.75 -16.76 -14.80
CA ILE A 248 12.46 -18.05 -14.98
C ILE A 248 13.71 -17.98 -15.86
N ASP A 249 13.92 -16.89 -16.60
CA ASP A 249 15.17 -16.67 -17.33
C ASP A 249 16.37 -16.37 -16.41
N ASP A 250 16.12 -15.90 -15.18
CA ASP A 250 17.14 -15.67 -14.14
C ASP A 250 17.58 -17.02 -13.55
N ASP A 251 18.88 -17.32 -13.58
CA ASP A 251 19.42 -18.60 -13.09
C ASP A 251 19.17 -18.83 -11.59
N ARG A 252 19.03 -17.76 -10.80
CA ARG A 252 18.63 -17.86 -9.39
C ARG A 252 17.21 -18.39 -9.26
N VAL A 253 16.32 -17.97 -10.16
CA VAL A 253 14.93 -18.44 -10.20
C VAL A 253 14.85 -19.88 -10.67
N LYS A 254 15.64 -20.28 -11.68
CA LYS A 254 15.74 -21.68 -12.11
C LYS A 254 16.22 -22.57 -10.96
N SER A 255 17.28 -22.14 -10.26
CA SER A 255 17.84 -22.86 -9.12
C SER A 255 16.83 -22.98 -7.98
N LEU A 256 16.11 -21.90 -7.67
CA LEU A 256 15.04 -21.90 -6.68
C LEU A 256 13.91 -22.87 -7.06
N TYR A 257 13.45 -22.82 -8.30
CA TYR A 257 12.42 -23.72 -8.81
C TYR A 257 12.85 -25.20 -8.69
N VAL A 258 14.07 -25.53 -9.11
CA VAL A 258 14.62 -26.89 -8.96
C VAL A 258 14.65 -27.27 -7.48
N ASN A 259 15.15 -26.39 -6.60
CA ASN A 259 15.20 -26.68 -5.16
C ASN A 259 13.81 -26.91 -4.57
N LEU A 260 12.82 -26.07 -4.88
CA LEU A 260 11.45 -26.19 -4.38
C LEU A 260 10.72 -27.45 -4.91
N THR A 261 11.16 -28.03 -6.02
CA THR A 261 10.55 -29.22 -6.64
C THR A 261 11.31 -30.53 -6.40
N SER A 262 12.58 -30.46 -6.01
CA SER A 262 13.46 -31.63 -5.84
C SER A 262 13.96 -31.83 -4.42
N ARG A 263 14.01 -30.78 -3.59
CA ARG A 263 14.46 -30.84 -2.19
C ARG A 263 13.26 -30.82 -1.25
N GLY A 264 13.53 -31.16 0.02
CA GLY A 264 12.59 -30.95 1.12
C GLY A 264 12.36 -29.45 1.39
N ASN A 265 12.19 -29.07 2.66
CA ASN A 265 11.96 -27.67 3.01
C ASN A 265 13.17 -26.78 2.60
N VAL A 266 12.93 -25.78 1.76
CA VAL A 266 13.95 -24.82 1.29
C VAL A 266 13.97 -23.60 2.21
N GLU A 267 15.12 -23.26 2.76
CA GLU A 267 15.30 -22.02 3.52
C GLU A 267 15.70 -20.87 2.59
N LEU A 268 15.00 -19.73 2.71
CA LEU A 268 15.25 -18.51 1.94
C LEU A 268 15.45 -17.35 2.90
N SER A 269 16.50 -16.54 2.71
CA SER A 269 16.60 -15.30 3.46
C SER A 269 15.46 -14.34 3.06
N TYR A 270 15.00 -13.53 4.01
CA TYR A 270 13.97 -12.54 3.74
C TYR A 270 14.39 -11.54 2.66
N ASP A 271 15.66 -11.15 2.62
CA ASP A 271 16.17 -10.23 1.60
C ASP A 271 16.09 -10.83 0.20
N GLU A 272 16.44 -12.10 0.02
CA GLU A 272 16.29 -12.79 -1.27
C GLU A 272 14.82 -12.90 -1.68
N ALA A 273 13.97 -13.37 -0.75
CA ALA A 273 12.54 -13.53 -0.99
C ALA A 273 11.88 -12.19 -1.34
N ARG A 274 12.27 -11.11 -0.65
CA ARG A 274 11.81 -9.75 -0.90
C ARG A 274 12.24 -9.22 -2.26
N VAL A 275 13.51 -9.39 -2.63
CA VAL A 275 14.01 -8.96 -3.96
C VAL A 275 13.26 -9.68 -5.07
N LEU A 276 13.04 -10.99 -4.91
CA LEU A 276 12.27 -11.79 -5.86
C LEU A 276 10.82 -11.29 -5.98
N ALA A 277 10.16 -11.04 -4.84
CA ALA A 277 8.80 -10.51 -4.79
C ALA A 277 8.67 -9.16 -5.51
N ILE A 278 9.59 -8.22 -5.21
CA ILE A 278 9.61 -6.90 -5.84
C ILE A 278 9.79 -7.01 -7.35
N LYS A 279 10.76 -7.80 -7.82
CA LYS A 279 10.99 -8.00 -9.26
C LYS A 279 9.79 -8.63 -9.95
N THR A 280 9.16 -9.61 -9.30
CA THR A 280 8.00 -10.32 -9.83
C THR A 280 6.80 -9.40 -9.97
N ILE A 281 6.45 -8.67 -8.90
CA ILE A 281 5.31 -7.74 -8.89
C ILE A 281 5.47 -6.64 -9.95
N LYS A 282 6.70 -6.16 -10.16
CA LYS A 282 7.02 -5.17 -11.21
C LYS A 282 6.78 -5.67 -12.64
N ARG A 283 6.67 -6.99 -12.86
CA ARG A 283 6.28 -7.55 -14.17
C ARG A 283 4.78 -7.45 -14.44
N SER A 284 3.96 -7.17 -13.42
CA SER A 284 2.53 -6.99 -13.61
C SER A 284 2.22 -5.70 -14.37
N SER A 285 1.07 -5.67 -15.04
CA SER A 285 0.55 -4.44 -15.65
C SER A 285 0.17 -3.36 -14.62
N ASP A 286 0.01 -3.76 -13.37
CA ASP A 286 -0.47 -2.93 -12.26
C ASP A 286 0.19 -3.35 -10.93
N PRO A 287 1.42 -2.88 -10.66
CA PRO A 287 2.21 -3.30 -9.50
C PRO A 287 1.56 -3.02 -8.15
N ILE A 288 0.72 -1.96 -8.05
CA ILE A 288 -0.01 -1.65 -6.83
C ILE A 288 -1.05 -2.74 -6.54
N ALA A 289 -1.88 -3.08 -7.53
CA ALA A 289 -2.86 -4.14 -7.36
C ALA A 289 -2.19 -5.50 -7.11
N ALA A 290 -1.13 -5.84 -7.85
CA ALA A 290 -0.40 -7.08 -7.65
C ALA A 290 0.18 -7.21 -6.23
N GLU A 291 0.81 -6.16 -5.67
CA GLU A 291 1.29 -6.20 -4.29
C GLU A 291 0.15 -6.31 -3.28
N LYS A 292 -0.96 -5.58 -3.48
CA LYS A 292 -2.13 -5.67 -2.62
C LYS A 292 -2.69 -7.09 -2.56
N GLY A 293 -2.84 -7.74 -3.70
CA GLY A 293 -3.34 -9.11 -3.78
C GLY A 293 -2.37 -10.10 -3.14
N ALA A 294 -1.07 -9.96 -3.39
CA ALA A 294 -0.04 -10.80 -2.76
C ALA A 294 0.00 -10.63 -1.24
N TYR A 295 -0.09 -9.39 -0.75
CA TYR A 295 -0.15 -9.12 0.67
C TYR A 295 -1.38 -9.78 1.32
N ASP A 296 -2.57 -9.58 0.74
CA ASP A 296 -3.83 -10.11 1.27
C ASP A 296 -3.85 -11.65 1.29
N VAL A 297 -3.42 -12.28 0.18
CA VAL A 297 -3.25 -13.74 0.10
C VAL A 297 -2.22 -14.22 1.11
N GLY A 298 -1.06 -13.58 1.20
CA GLY A 298 -0.01 -13.97 2.13
C GLY A 298 -0.43 -13.85 3.58
N PHE A 299 -1.25 -12.85 3.91
CA PHE A 299 -1.77 -12.61 5.24
C PHE A 299 -2.89 -13.61 5.60
N ASN A 300 -3.91 -13.74 4.74
CA ASN A 300 -5.11 -14.53 5.01
C ASN A 300 -4.99 -16.03 4.69
N CYS A 301 -4.11 -16.42 3.75
CA CYS A 301 -3.94 -17.80 3.28
C CYS A 301 -2.64 -18.46 3.80
N SER A 302 -2.06 -17.96 4.90
CA SER A 302 -0.74 -18.37 5.39
C SER A 302 -0.65 -19.82 5.94
N LEU A 303 -1.77 -20.46 6.29
CA LEU A 303 -1.83 -21.76 7.00
C LEU A 303 -2.99 -22.66 6.49
N ASN A 304 -2.80 -23.42 5.42
CA ASN A 304 -3.73 -24.45 4.92
C ASN A 304 -5.13 -23.99 4.46
N ARG A 305 -5.38 -22.69 4.35
CA ARG A 305 -6.64 -22.15 3.78
C ARG A 305 -6.58 -21.96 2.28
N CYS A 306 -5.67 -22.65 1.57
CA CYS A 306 -5.57 -22.51 0.12
C CYS A 306 -6.85 -22.91 -0.62
N VAL A 307 -7.64 -23.85 -0.06
CA VAL A 307 -8.96 -24.25 -0.59
C VAL A 307 -9.94 -23.07 -0.60
N GLU A 308 -9.87 -22.19 0.39
CA GLU A 308 -10.72 -20.99 0.51
C GLU A 308 -10.02 -19.74 -0.02
N CYS A 309 -8.79 -19.89 -0.54
CA CYS A 309 -8.01 -18.75 -0.96
C CYS A 309 -8.56 -18.22 -2.29
N PRO A 310 -8.67 -16.89 -2.47
CA PRO A 310 -9.16 -16.27 -3.71
C PRO A 310 -8.36 -16.65 -4.97
N ILE A 311 -7.17 -17.23 -4.80
CA ILE A 311 -6.30 -17.74 -5.87
C ILE A 311 -6.00 -19.25 -5.69
N GLY A 312 -6.99 -20.05 -5.24
CA GLY A 312 -6.83 -21.44 -4.82
C GLY A 312 -5.98 -22.32 -5.75
N ASP A 313 -6.19 -22.22 -7.07
CA ASP A 313 -5.44 -22.96 -8.11
C ASP A 313 -3.93 -22.66 -8.14
N TYR A 314 -3.53 -21.55 -7.52
CA TYR A 314 -2.15 -21.09 -7.44
C TYR A 314 -1.59 -21.17 -6.01
N CYS A 315 -2.41 -20.97 -4.97
CA CYS A 315 -1.99 -20.82 -3.57
C CYS A 315 -1.07 -21.91 -3.03
N SER A 316 -1.24 -23.17 -3.46
CA SER A 316 -0.52 -24.33 -2.91
C SER A 316 0.57 -24.89 -3.82
N ARG A 317 1.05 -24.15 -4.82
CA ARG A 317 2.03 -24.69 -5.80
C ARG A 317 3.40 -24.97 -5.19
N PHE A 318 3.90 -24.08 -4.34
CA PHE A 318 5.18 -24.26 -3.65
C PHE A 318 5.00 -24.06 -2.15
N THR A 319 4.90 -25.14 -1.37
CA THR A 319 4.65 -25.07 0.08
C THR A 319 5.85 -25.43 0.95
N SER A 320 6.86 -26.08 0.37
CA SER A 320 8.05 -26.58 1.08
C SER A 320 9.14 -25.52 1.20
N PHE A 321 8.85 -24.39 1.83
CA PHE A 321 9.88 -23.38 2.13
C PHE A 321 9.60 -22.62 3.42
N THR A 322 10.68 -22.07 3.98
CA THR A 322 10.65 -21.15 5.13
C THR A 322 11.43 -19.89 4.78
N ILE A 323 10.89 -18.72 5.16
CA ILE A 323 11.59 -17.45 5.04
C ILE A 323 12.23 -17.13 6.40
N SER A 324 13.54 -17.01 6.45
CA SER A 324 14.29 -16.62 7.65
C SER A 324 14.53 -15.11 7.68
N LEU A 325 14.49 -14.52 8.88
CA LEU A 325 14.76 -13.09 9.12
C LEU A 325 16.24 -12.79 9.36
N SER A 326 17.11 -13.79 9.18
CA SER A 326 18.56 -13.70 9.35
C SER A 326 19.18 -12.69 8.40
#